data_AF-A0A7J2Z0A4-F1
#
_entry.id   AF-A0A7J2Z0A4-F1
#
_cell.length_a   1.000
_cell.length_b   1.000
_cell.length_c   1.000
_cell.angle_alpha   90.00
_cell.angle_beta   90.00
_cell.angle_gamma   90.00
#
_symmetry.space_group_name_H-M   'P 1'
#
loop_
_entity.id
_entity.type
_entity.pdbx_description
1 polymer ?
#
loop_
_entity_poly.entity_id
_entity_poly.type
_entity_poly.pdbx_seq_one_letter_code
_entity_poly.pdbx_strand_id
1 'polypeptide(L)'
;MLTAEVSTIFNYEGQIKKIHHILHAPSFEIVDQINEVLSKYGDLKADGRPTLMMSAPELVEKLMEINKDIVITSAHIWTPWFSCFGSRSGFNSVEECYQDQTKHIFSLETGMSSDPAMNWRLSSLDKFTLVSNSDSHSPWSWRLGREANVFDLKKVTYWEIFDAIKKKDRERFLYTIETSPFYGKYHYDGHRNCGINLHPKDAIKSNNICPKCGKRLTIGVLHRVEELADRPEGFVPKDAIPFKTLLPLYEIISFAWGSGELYSKKVLEEHDKLIENFGNELNVLLNVPKEELLKVTNEKIADAIIKVREGKVKYQAGYDGMYGKPIFDENFVQKKIELPTQKSLKEF
;
A
#
# COMPACT_ATOMS: atom_id res chain seq x y z
N MET A 1 8.15 -18.11 -10.33
CA MET A 1 6.75 -17.67 -10.11
C MET A 1 6.37 -16.83 -11.33
N LEU A 2 5.26 -17.13 -11.98
CA LEU A 2 4.79 -16.40 -13.17
C LEU A 2 3.65 -15.49 -12.72
N THR A 3 3.81 -14.19 -12.92
CA THR A 3 2.88 -13.18 -12.38
C THR A 3 2.58 -12.09 -13.38
N ALA A 4 1.32 -11.68 -13.46
CA ALA A 4 0.90 -10.53 -14.26
C ALA A 4 -0.26 -9.82 -13.58
N GLU A 5 -0.29 -8.49 -13.70
CA GLU A 5 -1.45 -7.70 -13.32
C GLU A 5 -2.40 -7.59 -14.51
N VAL A 6 -3.71 -7.69 -14.26
CA VAL A 6 -4.76 -7.46 -15.27
C VAL A 6 -5.79 -6.48 -14.75
N SER A 7 -6.41 -5.72 -15.64
CA SER A 7 -7.46 -4.75 -15.30
C SER A 7 -8.79 -5.22 -15.86
N THR A 8 -9.79 -5.43 -15.01
CA THR A 8 -11.18 -5.66 -15.44
C THR A 8 -11.94 -4.35 -15.51
N ILE A 9 -12.78 -4.18 -16.52
CA ILE A 9 -13.72 -3.05 -16.64
C ILE A 9 -15.11 -3.55 -17.00
N PHE A 10 -16.10 -3.16 -16.20
CA PHE A 10 -17.46 -3.67 -16.32
C PHE A 10 -18.49 -2.69 -15.74
N ASN A 11 -19.76 -2.84 -16.14
CA ASN A 11 -20.88 -2.11 -15.53
C ASN A 11 -21.43 -2.93 -14.35
N TYR A 12 -21.63 -2.27 -13.21
CA TYR A 12 -22.31 -2.82 -12.05
C TYR A 12 -23.29 -1.76 -11.51
N GLU A 13 -24.58 -2.09 -11.49
CA GLU A 13 -25.65 -1.20 -11.02
C GLU A 13 -25.61 0.21 -11.64
N GLY A 14 -25.31 0.30 -12.94
CA GLY A 14 -25.26 1.57 -13.68
C GLY A 14 -23.95 2.34 -13.49
N GLN A 15 -22.97 1.81 -12.76
CA GLN A 15 -21.66 2.42 -12.57
C GLN A 15 -20.56 1.61 -13.27
N ILE A 16 -19.60 2.31 -13.88
CA ILE A 16 -18.41 1.66 -14.43
C ILE A 16 -17.45 1.34 -13.28
N LYS A 17 -17.15 0.06 -13.12
CA LYS A 17 -16.16 -0.47 -12.19
C LYS A 17 -14.89 -0.80 -12.95
N LYS A 18 -13.75 -0.50 -12.33
CA LYS A 18 -12.43 -0.87 -12.81
C LYS A 18 -11.66 -1.45 -11.65
N ILE A 19 -11.14 -2.66 -11.79
CA ILE A 19 -10.49 -3.40 -10.70
C ILE A 19 -9.25 -4.09 -11.26
N HIS A 20 -8.13 -3.92 -10.56
CA HIS A 20 -6.89 -4.61 -10.84
C HIS A 20 -6.77 -5.89 -10.02
N HIS A 21 -6.18 -6.90 -10.66
CA HIS A 21 -5.98 -8.23 -10.09
C HIS A 21 -4.57 -8.69 -10.41
N ILE A 22 -3.91 -9.34 -9.45
CA ILE A 22 -2.63 -9.99 -9.68
C ILE A 22 -2.89 -11.48 -9.87
N LEU A 23 -2.51 -11.99 -11.03
CA LEU A 23 -2.62 -13.39 -11.38
C LEU A 23 -1.28 -14.06 -11.13
N HIS A 24 -1.29 -15.22 -10.48
CA HIS A 24 -0.10 -16.03 -10.29
C HIS A 24 -0.34 -17.44 -10.84
N ALA A 25 0.46 -17.85 -11.82
CA ALA A 25 0.37 -19.15 -12.47
C ALA A 25 1.54 -20.08 -12.08
N PRO A 26 1.30 -21.38 -11.90
CA PRO A 26 2.33 -22.33 -11.46
C PRO A 26 3.22 -22.84 -12.60
N SER A 27 2.78 -22.74 -13.87
CA SER A 27 3.57 -23.16 -15.04
C SER A 27 3.26 -22.36 -16.30
N PHE A 28 4.14 -22.44 -17.31
CA PHE A 28 3.95 -21.77 -18.59
C PHE A 28 2.77 -22.35 -19.39
N GLU A 29 2.52 -23.65 -19.28
CA GLU A 29 1.37 -24.31 -19.93
C GLU A 29 0.03 -23.75 -19.43
N ILE A 30 -0.03 -23.36 -18.16
CA ILE A 30 -1.20 -22.69 -17.59
C ILE A 30 -1.25 -21.24 -18.04
N VAL A 31 -0.12 -20.54 -18.14
CA VAL A 31 -0.07 -19.18 -18.70
C VAL A 31 -0.59 -19.15 -20.14
N ASP A 32 -0.23 -20.13 -20.97
CA ASP A 32 -0.72 -20.22 -22.34
C ASP A 32 -2.25 -20.37 -22.40
N GLN A 33 -2.82 -21.20 -21.52
CA GLN A 33 -4.28 -21.35 -21.39
C GLN A 33 -4.96 -20.07 -20.88
N ILE A 34 -4.36 -19.39 -19.89
CA ILE A 34 -4.84 -18.09 -19.42
C ILE A 34 -4.86 -17.09 -20.57
N ASN A 35 -3.78 -17.00 -21.34
CA ASN A 35 -3.68 -16.09 -22.48
C ASN A 35 -4.75 -16.40 -23.54
N GLU A 36 -4.97 -17.68 -23.86
CA GLU A 36 -6.01 -18.10 -24.81
C GLU A 36 -7.40 -17.63 -24.35
N VAL A 37 -7.74 -17.84 -23.08
CA VAL A 37 -9.05 -17.46 -22.53
C VAL A 37 -9.20 -15.93 -22.46
N LEU A 38 -8.22 -15.23 -21.89
CA LEU A 38 -8.32 -13.78 -21.65
C LEU A 38 -8.21 -12.95 -22.95
N SER A 39 -7.58 -13.49 -24.01
CA SER A 39 -7.50 -12.80 -25.32
C SER A 39 -8.87 -12.55 -25.97
N LYS A 40 -9.91 -13.27 -25.53
CA LYS A 40 -11.30 -13.08 -25.98
C LYS A 40 -11.94 -11.81 -25.39
N TYR A 41 -11.34 -11.24 -24.35
CA TYR A 41 -11.89 -10.12 -23.57
C TYR A 41 -11.06 -8.84 -23.68
N GLY A 42 -9.87 -8.88 -24.29
CA GLY A 42 -9.01 -7.72 -24.50
C GLY A 42 -7.75 -8.05 -25.30
N ASP A 43 -7.05 -7.00 -25.75
CA ASP A 43 -5.78 -7.17 -26.46
C ASP A 43 -4.63 -7.35 -25.46
N LEU A 44 -4.16 -8.59 -25.32
CA LEU A 44 -3.06 -8.94 -24.42
C LEU A 44 -1.68 -8.47 -24.90
N LYS A 45 -1.57 -8.00 -26.15
CA LYS A 45 -0.29 -7.54 -26.74
C LYS A 45 -0.13 -6.02 -26.69
N ALA A 46 -1.20 -5.28 -26.40
CA ALA A 46 -1.19 -3.83 -26.42
C ALA A 46 -0.51 -3.20 -25.19
N ASP A 47 -0.62 -3.83 -24.02
CA ASP A 47 -0.13 -3.30 -22.74
C ASP A 47 0.35 -4.45 -21.84
N GLY A 48 1.35 -4.20 -20.98
CA GLY A 48 1.84 -5.16 -19.99
C GLY A 48 0.81 -5.48 -18.90
N ARG A 49 -0.16 -4.60 -18.68
CA ARG A 49 -1.38 -4.81 -17.90
C ARG A 49 -2.60 -4.70 -18.82
N PRO A 50 -3.05 -5.80 -19.43
CA PRO A 50 -4.17 -5.75 -20.35
C PRO A 50 -5.46 -5.33 -19.63
N THR A 51 -6.28 -4.55 -20.34
CA THR A 51 -7.64 -4.21 -19.90
C THR A 51 -8.64 -5.18 -20.54
N LEU A 52 -9.43 -5.84 -19.71
CA LEU A 52 -10.34 -6.92 -20.06
C LEU A 52 -11.79 -6.45 -19.86
N MET A 53 -12.60 -6.57 -20.90
CA MET A 53 -14.04 -6.27 -20.90
C MET A 53 -14.82 -7.42 -20.28
N MET A 54 -14.64 -7.62 -18.97
CA MET A 54 -15.28 -8.66 -18.19
C MET A 54 -15.42 -8.23 -16.74
N SER A 55 -16.29 -8.90 -15.99
CA SER A 55 -16.44 -8.63 -14.56
C SER A 55 -15.35 -9.30 -13.71
N ALA A 56 -15.12 -8.79 -12.50
CA ALA A 56 -14.23 -9.42 -11.53
C ALA A 56 -14.62 -10.88 -11.19
N PRO A 57 -15.89 -11.23 -10.90
CA PRO A 57 -16.28 -12.63 -10.68
C PRO A 57 -16.08 -13.49 -11.94
N GLU A 58 -16.42 -12.98 -13.13
CA GLU A 58 -16.22 -13.71 -14.38
C GLU A 58 -14.74 -14.02 -14.62
N LEU A 59 -13.83 -13.09 -14.30
CA LEU A 59 -12.39 -13.34 -14.38
C LEU A 59 -11.99 -14.52 -13.49
N VAL A 60 -12.44 -14.52 -12.24
CA VAL A 60 -12.12 -15.59 -11.29
C VAL A 60 -12.68 -16.92 -11.76
N GLU A 61 -13.94 -16.96 -12.19
CA GLU A 61 -14.60 -18.17 -12.68
C GLU A 61 -13.83 -18.78 -13.86
N LYS A 62 -13.49 -17.96 -14.86
CA LYS A 62 -12.75 -18.38 -16.06
C LYS A 62 -11.37 -18.93 -15.71
N LEU A 63 -10.68 -18.34 -14.75
CA LEU A 63 -9.38 -18.85 -14.30
C LEU A 63 -9.53 -20.16 -13.52
N MET A 64 -10.57 -20.30 -12.70
CA MET A 64 -10.84 -21.54 -11.96
C MET A 64 -11.26 -22.71 -12.87
N GLU A 65 -11.88 -22.42 -14.03
CA GLU A 65 -12.15 -23.42 -15.09
C GLU A 65 -10.86 -23.99 -15.69
N ILE A 66 -9.80 -23.17 -15.83
CA ILE A 66 -8.50 -23.60 -16.36
C ILE A 66 -7.76 -24.48 -15.34
N ASN A 67 -7.51 -23.93 -14.15
CA ASN A 67 -6.79 -24.63 -13.11
C ASN A 67 -7.04 -24.00 -11.73
N LYS A 68 -7.38 -24.83 -10.74
CA LYS A 68 -7.66 -24.41 -9.35
C LYS A 68 -6.43 -23.90 -8.60
N ASP A 69 -5.25 -24.20 -9.11
CA ASP A 69 -3.98 -23.76 -8.56
C ASP A 69 -3.60 -22.35 -9.02
N ILE A 70 -4.35 -21.71 -9.92
CA ILE A 70 -4.15 -20.28 -10.24
C ILE A 70 -4.54 -19.45 -9.01
N VAL A 71 -3.65 -18.57 -8.58
CA VAL A 71 -3.91 -17.66 -7.45
C VAL A 71 -4.24 -16.27 -7.98
N ILE A 72 -5.26 -15.67 -7.37
CA ILE A 72 -5.76 -14.34 -7.70
C ILE A 72 -5.72 -13.51 -6.42
N THR A 73 -4.96 -12.41 -6.46
CA THR A 73 -4.89 -11.41 -5.39
C THR A 73 -5.57 -10.14 -5.86
N SER A 74 -6.44 -9.55 -5.05
CA SER A 74 -6.99 -8.22 -5.35
C SER A 74 -5.90 -7.17 -5.17
N ALA A 75 -5.56 -6.43 -6.23
CA ALA A 75 -4.43 -5.51 -6.22
C ALA A 75 -4.74 -4.22 -5.46
N HIS A 76 -3.74 -3.69 -4.74
CA HIS A 76 -3.70 -2.38 -4.09
C HIS A 76 -5.08 -1.83 -3.64
N ILE A 77 -5.77 -2.56 -2.76
CA ILE A 77 -7.23 -2.52 -2.61
C ILE A 77 -7.82 -1.16 -2.19
N TRP A 78 -7.00 -0.21 -1.72
CA TRP A 78 -7.42 1.12 -1.26
C TRP A 78 -7.06 2.28 -2.20
N THR A 79 -6.33 2.03 -3.30
CA THR A 79 -6.00 3.12 -4.23
C THR A 79 -7.31 3.74 -4.74
N PRO A 80 -7.46 5.08 -4.82
CA PRO A 80 -8.76 5.71 -5.12
C PRO A 80 -9.42 5.24 -6.42
N TRP A 81 -8.62 4.74 -7.35
CA TRP A 81 -9.00 4.22 -8.66
C TRP A 81 -8.58 2.76 -8.79
N PHE A 82 -9.22 2.02 -9.71
CA PHE A 82 -8.82 0.67 -10.09
C PHE A 82 -8.74 -0.37 -8.96
N SER A 83 -9.41 -0.13 -7.83
CA SER A 83 -9.22 -0.93 -6.61
C SER A 83 -10.55 -1.32 -5.96
N CYS A 84 -10.54 -2.44 -5.24
CA CYS A 84 -11.73 -3.00 -4.60
C CYS A 84 -12.46 -2.00 -3.70
N PHE A 85 -11.75 -1.26 -2.84
CA PHE A 85 -12.32 -0.28 -1.90
C PHE A 85 -12.08 1.18 -2.33
N GLY A 86 -11.64 1.42 -3.56
CA GLY A 86 -11.25 2.75 -4.03
C GLY A 86 -12.37 3.78 -3.85
N SER A 87 -12.04 4.96 -3.30
CA SER A 87 -13.01 6.00 -2.92
C SER A 87 -13.80 6.61 -4.09
N ARG A 88 -13.41 6.35 -5.36
CA ARG A 88 -14.08 6.88 -6.55
C ARG A 88 -15.03 5.90 -7.21
N SER A 89 -14.66 4.63 -7.28
CA SER A 89 -15.39 3.61 -8.05
C SER A 89 -15.40 2.23 -7.40
N GLY A 90 -14.90 2.09 -6.18
CA GLY A 90 -14.83 0.81 -5.46
C GLY A 90 -16.19 0.31 -4.98
N PHE A 91 -16.13 -0.78 -4.22
CA PHE A 91 -17.21 -1.46 -3.52
C PHE A 91 -17.08 -1.21 -2.01
N ASN A 92 -18.09 -1.65 -1.24
CA ASN A 92 -18.06 -1.59 0.23
C ASN A 92 -17.59 -2.91 0.87
N SER A 93 -17.49 -3.99 0.10
CA SER A 93 -16.99 -5.30 0.54
C SER A 93 -16.26 -6.04 -0.59
N VAL A 94 -15.41 -7.01 -0.23
CA VAL A 94 -14.79 -7.91 -1.22
C VAL A 94 -15.86 -8.78 -1.88
N GLU A 95 -16.88 -9.14 -1.12
CA GLU A 95 -18.05 -9.92 -1.54
C GLU A 95 -18.88 -9.21 -2.61
N GLU A 96 -19.07 -7.90 -2.52
CA GLU A 96 -19.72 -7.13 -3.59
C GLU A 96 -18.87 -7.14 -4.88
N CYS A 97 -17.54 -7.11 -4.75
CA CYS A 97 -16.63 -7.07 -5.89
C CYS A 97 -16.55 -8.42 -6.62
N TYR A 98 -16.38 -9.52 -5.89
CA TYR A 98 -16.15 -10.86 -6.44
C TYR A 98 -17.33 -11.82 -6.30
N GLN A 99 -18.43 -11.40 -5.68
CA GLN A 99 -19.68 -12.17 -5.56
C GLN A 99 -19.43 -13.59 -5.02
N ASP A 100 -20.07 -14.61 -5.59
CA ASP A 100 -19.92 -16.01 -5.23
C ASP A 100 -18.51 -16.56 -5.47
N GLN A 101 -17.70 -15.86 -6.27
CA GLN A 101 -16.31 -16.20 -6.57
C GLN A 101 -15.33 -15.71 -5.48
N THR A 102 -15.79 -14.93 -4.50
CA THR A 102 -15.00 -14.50 -3.33
C THR A 102 -14.33 -15.67 -2.60
N LYS A 103 -14.95 -16.87 -2.63
CA LYS A 103 -14.39 -18.12 -2.05
C LYS A 103 -13.03 -18.53 -2.62
N HIS A 104 -12.65 -18.01 -3.79
CA HIS A 104 -11.37 -18.26 -4.44
C HIS A 104 -10.31 -17.18 -4.15
N ILE A 105 -10.71 -16.07 -3.52
CA ILE A 105 -9.80 -15.00 -3.11
C ILE A 105 -9.39 -15.24 -1.66
N PHE A 106 -8.09 -15.44 -1.42
CA PHE A 106 -7.56 -15.61 -0.08
C PHE A 106 -6.51 -14.54 0.29
N SER A 107 -6.08 -13.71 -0.66
CA SER A 107 -5.12 -12.64 -0.44
C SER A 107 -5.59 -11.31 -1.01
N LEU A 108 -5.24 -10.23 -0.30
CA LEU A 108 -5.48 -8.85 -0.69
C LEU A 108 -4.17 -8.08 -0.59
N GLU A 109 -3.84 -7.32 -1.63
CA GLU A 109 -2.67 -6.45 -1.60
C GLU A 109 -3.03 -5.11 -0.95
N THR A 110 -2.30 -4.74 0.10
CA THR A 110 -2.47 -3.46 0.80
C THR A 110 -2.26 -2.29 -0.15
N GLY A 111 -1.12 -2.32 -0.85
CA GLY A 111 -0.61 -1.27 -1.72
C GLY A 111 -0.27 0.01 -0.95
N MET A 112 0.60 0.84 -1.52
CA MET A 112 1.15 2.06 -0.89
C MET A 112 0.19 3.09 -0.29
N SER A 113 -1.12 2.99 -0.58
CA SER A 113 -2.11 3.91 -0.03
C SER A 113 -2.65 3.46 1.33
N SER A 114 -2.33 2.24 1.75
CA SER A 114 -2.76 1.65 3.02
C SER A 114 -1.66 0.78 3.64
N ASP A 115 -1.84 0.41 4.90
CA ASP A 115 -1.01 -0.59 5.57
C ASP A 115 -1.91 -1.63 6.27
N PRO A 116 -1.34 -2.69 6.86
CA PRO A 116 -2.12 -3.68 7.60
C PRO A 116 -2.94 -3.08 8.75
N ALA A 117 -2.41 -2.07 9.47
CA ALA A 117 -3.12 -1.43 10.56
C ALA A 117 -4.42 -0.73 10.11
N MET A 118 -4.43 -0.11 8.92
CA MET A 118 -5.65 0.43 8.30
C MET A 118 -6.64 -0.68 7.94
N ASN A 119 -6.16 -1.79 7.38
CA ASN A 119 -7.00 -2.91 6.94
C ASN A 119 -7.63 -3.68 8.12
N TRP A 120 -6.90 -3.84 9.22
CA TRP A 120 -7.36 -4.51 10.44
C TRP A 120 -8.57 -3.84 11.10
N ARG A 121 -8.89 -2.60 10.69
CA ARG A 121 -10.08 -1.88 11.13
C ARG A 121 -11.39 -2.40 10.54
N LEU A 122 -11.33 -3.31 9.58
CA LEU A 122 -12.50 -3.93 8.95
C LEU A 122 -12.49 -5.44 9.26
N SER A 123 -13.39 -5.89 10.14
CA SER A 123 -13.47 -7.30 10.54
C SER A 123 -13.74 -8.25 9.38
N SER A 124 -14.41 -7.80 8.33
CA SER A 124 -14.65 -8.56 7.10
C SER A 124 -13.35 -8.94 6.37
N LEU A 125 -12.25 -8.22 6.60
CA LEU A 125 -10.96 -8.48 5.97
C LEU A 125 -10.14 -9.55 6.71
N ASP A 126 -10.51 -9.91 7.94
CA ASP A 126 -9.76 -10.86 8.78
C ASP A 126 -9.62 -12.25 8.17
N LYS A 127 -10.47 -12.64 7.22
CA LYS A 127 -10.35 -13.95 6.55
C LYS A 127 -9.32 -13.96 5.42
N PHE A 128 -8.89 -12.79 4.95
CA PHE A 128 -7.92 -12.67 3.86
C PHE A 128 -6.51 -12.40 4.40
N THR A 129 -5.51 -12.91 3.70
CA THR A 129 -4.10 -12.65 4.01
C THR A 129 -3.66 -11.37 3.31
N LEU A 130 -3.20 -10.40 4.08
CA LEU A 130 -2.63 -9.19 3.52
C LEU A 130 -1.24 -9.48 2.97
N VAL A 131 -1.00 -9.06 1.73
CA VAL A 131 0.30 -9.08 1.07
C VAL A 131 0.68 -7.67 0.66
N SER A 132 1.98 -7.43 0.49
CA SER A 132 2.51 -6.11 0.16
C SER A 132 3.53 -6.22 -0.97
N ASN A 133 3.30 -5.50 -2.06
CA ASN A 133 4.18 -5.53 -3.23
C ASN A 133 4.37 -4.11 -3.79
N SER A 134 5.58 -3.85 -4.28
CA SER A 134 6.02 -2.50 -4.66
C SER A 134 5.25 -1.79 -5.78
N ASP A 135 4.51 -2.51 -6.63
CA ASP A 135 3.99 -1.98 -7.89
C ASP A 135 5.04 -1.14 -8.66
N SER A 136 6.21 -1.75 -8.87
CA SER A 136 7.38 -1.02 -9.33
C SER A 136 7.34 -0.72 -10.82
N HIS A 137 7.34 0.56 -11.14
CA HIS A 137 7.40 1.09 -12.51
C HIS A 137 8.79 1.62 -12.89
N SER A 138 9.81 1.34 -12.08
CA SER A 138 11.21 1.70 -12.38
C SER A 138 12.18 0.75 -11.70
N PRO A 139 13.37 0.52 -12.25
CA PRO A 139 14.31 -0.44 -11.71
C PRO A 139 15.02 0.03 -10.42
N TRP A 140 14.86 1.29 -10.04
CA TRP A 140 15.54 1.89 -8.90
C TRP A 140 15.11 1.30 -7.56
N SER A 141 16.03 1.14 -6.60
CA SER A 141 15.73 0.52 -5.29
C SER A 141 14.76 1.31 -4.41
N TRP A 142 14.61 2.62 -4.66
CA TRP A 142 13.53 3.43 -4.03
C TRP A 142 12.14 3.22 -4.63
N ARG A 143 12.01 2.30 -5.60
CA ARG A 143 10.73 1.82 -6.14
C ARG A 143 10.65 0.30 -6.05
N LEU A 144 11.65 -0.42 -6.56
CA LEU A 144 11.69 -1.87 -6.50
C LEU A 144 11.91 -2.35 -5.06
N GLY A 145 10.99 -3.17 -4.55
CA GLY A 145 11.13 -3.74 -3.20
C GLY A 145 10.84 -2.78 -2.05
N ARG A 146 10.29 -1.58 -2.31
CA ARG A 146 9.79 -0.66 -1.26
C ARG A 146 8.65 -1.24 -0.42
N GLU A 147 7.99 -2.25 -0.96
CA GLU A 147 6.98 -3.10 -0.34
C GLU A 147 7.29 -4.54 -0.70
N ALA A 148 7.22 -5.45 0.27
CA ALA A 148 7.63 -6.82 0.10
C ALA A 148 6.98 -7.78 1.12
N ASN A 149 7.06 -9.08 0.84
CA ASN A 149 6.60 -10.15 1.71
C ASN A 149 7.80 -10.98 2.17
N VAL A 150 7.95 -11.20 3.48
CA VAL A 150 9.09 -11.93 4.05
C VAL A 150 8.67 -13.32 4.49
N PHE A 151 9.32 -14.33 3.91
CA PHE A 151 9.02 -15.74 4.18
C PHE A 151 10.23 -16.49 4.73
N ASP A 152 9.96 -17.46 5.60
CA ASP A 152 10.88 -18.52 6.00
C ASP A 152 10.34 -19.85 5.46
N LEU A 153 10.88 -20.30 4.32
CA LEU A 153 10.42 -21.49 3.61
C LEU A 153 11.55 -22.50 3.49
N LYS A 154 11.20 -23.78 3.65
CA LYS A 154 12.12 -24.88 3.36
C LYS A 154 12.59 -24.87 1.90
N LYS A 155 11.70 -24.49 0.97
CA LYS A 155 11.99 -24.35 -0.46
C LYS A 155 11.20 -23.16 -1.01
N VAL A 156 11.87 -22.31 -1.79
CA VAL A 156 11.24 -21.17 -2.47
C VAL A 156 10.53 -21.67 -3.73
N THR A 157 9.30 -22.17 -3.56
CA THR A 157 8.46 -22.67 -4.65
C THR A 157 7.11 -21.98 -4.67
N TYR A 158 6.44 -21.98 -5.83
CA TYR A 158 5.07 -21.49 -5.96
C TYR A 158 4.15 -22.04 -4.85
N TRP A 159 4.23 -23.35 -4.66
CA TRP A 159 3.38 -24.09 -3.72
C TRP A 159 3.63 -23.70 -2.27
N GLU A 160 4.89 -23.63 -1.85
CA GLU A 160 5.23 -23.25 -0.47
C GLU A 160 4.83 -21.81 -0.15
N ILE A 161 5.00 -20.88 -1.10
CA ILE A 161 4.62 -19.48 -0.92
C ILE A 161 3.11 -19.35 -0.76
N PHE A 162 2.32 -19.87 -1.70
CA PHE A 162 0.87 -19.70 -1.65
C PHE A 162 0.19 -20.56 -0.60
N ASP A 163 0.77 -21.70 -0.20
CA ASP A 163 0.32 -22.45 0.96
C ASP A 163 0.52 -21.66 2.26
N ALA A 164 1.67 -21.00 2.44
CA ALA A 164 1.92 -20.15 3.60
C ALA A 164 0.97 -18.94 3.66
N ILE A 165 0.76 -18.27 2.51
CA ILE A 165 -0.19 -17.15 2.40
C ILE A 165 -1.62 -17.62 2.71
N LYS A 166 -2.10 -18.69 2.05
CA LYS A 166 -3.47 -19.18 2.19
C LYS A 166 -3.79 -19.65 3.61
N LYS A 167 -2.83 -20.25 4.31
CA LYS A 167 -2.98 -20.72 5.69
C LYS A 167 -2.75 -19.64 6.75
N LYS A 168 -2.33 -18.43 6.38
CA LYS A 168 -1.87 -17.39 7.31
C LYS A 168 -0.81 -17.93 8.30
N ASP A 169 0.12 -18.71 7.76
CA ASP A 169 1.10 -19.43 8.56
C ASP A 169 2.19 -18.47 9.05
N ARG A 170 2.10 -18.01 10.30
CA ARG A 170 3.03 -17.03 10.90
C ARG A 170 4.45 -17.54 11.10
N GLU A 171 4.67 -18.86 11.03
CA GLU A 171 6.02 -19.43 11.08
C GLU A 171 6.70 -19.35 9.71
N ARG A 172 5.93 -19.41 8.62
CA ARG A 172 6.44 -19.37 7.24
C ARG A 172 6.29 -18.02 6.55
N PHE A 173 5.24 -17.26 6.85
CA PHE A 173 5.02 -15.89 6.38
C PHE A 173 5.21 -14.94 7.56
N LEU A 174 6.44 -14.44 7.69
CA LEU A 174 6.90 -13.81 8.92
C LEU A 174 6.32 -12.41 9.11
N TYR A 175 6.35 -11.59 8.06
CA TYR A 175 5.81 -10.24 8.04
C TYR A 175 5.80 -9.64 6.64
N THR A 176 5.07 -8.54 6.45
CA THR A 176 5.22 -7.66 5.29
C THR A 176 6.15 -6.48 5.58
N ILE A 177 6.79 -5.96 4.54
CA ILE A 177 7.48 -4.67 4.53
C ILE A 177 6.55 -3.69 3.82
N GLU A 178 6.20 -2.60 4.48
CA GLU A 178 5.22 -1.62 4.01
C GLU A 178 5.86 -0.25 3.83
N THR A 179 5.42 0.49 2.82
CA THR A 179 5.65 1.94 2.77
C THR A 179 4.62 2.62 3.66
N SER A 180 5.02 3.67 4.40
CA SER A 180 4.08 4.42 5.23
C SER A 180 2.97 5.03 4.35
N PRO A 181 1.67 4.75 4.61
CA PRO A 181 0.59 5.27 3.77
C PRO A 181 0.48 6.79 3.83
N PHE A 182 1.10 7.42 4.84
CA PHE A 182 1.26 8.87 4.96
C PHE A 182 1.94 9.52 3.76
N TYR A 183 2.77 8.79 3.00
CA TYR A 183 3.32 9.31 1.74
C TYR A 183 2.25 9.56 0.69
N GLY A 184 1.15 8.81 0.73
CA GLY A 184 0.09 8.87 -0.26
C GLY A 184 -0.38 10.30 -0.52
N LYS A 185 -0.41 10.69 -1.81
CA LYS A 185 -0.89 12.00 -2.29
C LYS A 185 -2.29 12.37 -1.81
N TYR A 186 -3.07 11.36 -1.46
CA TYR A 186 -4.46 11.46 -1.06
C TYR A 186 -4.67 10.66 0.23
N HIS A 187 -3.72 10.67 1.17
CA HIS A 187 -3.89 9.90 2.40
C HIS A 187 -4.93 10.55 3.33
N TYR A 188 -4.69 11.81 3.71
CA TYR A 188 -5.61 12.62 4.51
C TYR A 188 -6.55 13.46 3.63
N ASP A 189 -7.62 13.95 4.24
CA ASP A 189 -8.50 14.91 3.60
C ASP A 189 -7.82 16.26 3.52
N GLY A 190 -8.01 16.96 2.41
CA GLY A 190 -7.36 18.26 2.33
C GLY A 190 -7.81 19.18 1.23
N HIS A 191 -7.25 20.37 1.29
CA HIS A 191 -7.41 21.40 0.29
C HIS A 191 -6.07 22.13 0.14
N ARG A 192 -5.30 21.71 -0.86
CA ARG A 192 -3.93 22.13 -1.15
C ARG A 192 -3.81 23.65 -1.22
N ASN A 193 -4.70 24.30 -1.96
CA ASN A 193 -4.68 25.76 -2.14
C ASN A 193 -4.87 26.52 -0.81
N CYS A 194 -5.51 25.90 0.18
CA CYS A 194 -5.73 26.47 1.49
C CYS A 194 -4.67 26.06 2.52
N GLY A 195 -3.87 25.03 2.24
CA GLY A 195 -2.95 24.41 3.20
C GLY A 195 -3.66 23.59 4.28
N ILE A 196 -4.89 23.13 4.01
CA ILE A 196 -5.67 22.34 4.96
C ILE A 196 -5.38 20.86 4.74
N ASN A 197 -5.00 20.19 5.82
CA ASN A 197 -4.72 18.76 5.90
C ASN A 197 -5.33 18.24 7.20
N LEU A 198 -6.41 17.47 7.09
CA LEU A 198 -7.24 17.04 8.22
C LEU A 198 -7.32 15.53 8.27
N HIS A 199 -7.21 15.00 9.49
CA HIS A 199 -7.61 13.63 9.76
C HIS A 199 -9.12 13.47 9.44
N PRO A 200 -9.58 12.34 8.88
CA PRO A 200 -10.97 12.18 8.48
C PRO A 200 -11.98 12.40 9.60
N LYS A 201 -11.69 11.93 10.83
CA LYS A 201 -12.51 12.23 12.02
C LYS A 201 -12.77 13.73 12.24
N ASP A 202 -11.83 14.59 11.84
CA ASP A 202 -11.97 16.04 11.96
C ASP A 202 -12.64 16.67 10.73
N ALA A 203 -12.35 16.16 9.54
CA ALA A 203 -13.04 16.56 8.32
C ALA A 203 -14.56 16.27 8.40
N ILE A 204 -14.94 15.10 8.91
CA ILE A 204 -16.35 14.69 9.10
C ILE A 204 -17.07 15.66 10.03
N LYS A 205 -16.45 16.08 11.15
CA LYS A 205 -17.03 17.09 12.06
C LYS A 205 -17.29 18.43 11.38
N SER A 206 -16.51 18.76 10.35
CA SER A 206 -16.67 19.95 9.52
C SER A 206 -17.54 19.74 8.27
N ASN A 207 -18.30 18.64 8.20
CA ASN A 207 -19.10 18.25 7.02
C ASN A 207 -18.27 18.19 5.72
N ASN A 208 -16.99 17.83 5.83
CA ASN A 208 -16.02 17.79 4.74
C ASN A 208 -15.87 19.15 4.02
N ILE A 209 -16.04 20.25 4.75
CA ILE A 209 -15.90 21.62 4.25
C ILE A 209 -14.59 22.22 4.76
N CYS A 210 -13.83 22.82 3.85
CA CYS A 210 -12.61 23.54 4.15
C CYS A 210 -12.90 24.71 5.10
N PRO A 211 -12.31 24.75 6.31
CA PRO A 211 -12.57 25.81 7.29
C PRO A 211 -12.04 27.18 6.84
N LYS A 212 -11.13 27.21 5.87
CA LYS A 212 -10.53 28.46 5.36
C LYS A 212 -11.34 29.13 4.26
N CYS A 213 -12.04 28.36 3.42
CA CYS A 213 -12.65 28.91 2.21
C CYS A 213 -14.07 28.41 1.90
N GLY A 214 -14.63 27.51 2.73
CA GLY A 214 -16.00 27.00 2.56
C GLY A 214 -16.21 26.03 1.39
N LYS A 215 -15.18 25.66 0.63
CA LYS A 215 -15.26 24.66 -0.45
C LYS A 215 -15.14 23.23 0.11
N ARG A 216 -15.61 22.23 -0.62
CA ARG A 216 -15.43 20.82 -0.24
C ARG A 216 -13.95 20.44 -0.20
N LEU A 217 -13.60 19.59 0.76
CA LEU A 217 -12.28 18.95 0.85
C LEU A 217 -12.17 17.85 -0.22
N THR A 218 -10.94 17.64 -0.70
CA THR A 218 -10.58 16.40 -1.41
C THR A 218 -10.51 15.28 -0.38
N ILE A 219 -11.35 14.26 -0.55
CA ILE A 219 -11.44 13.10 0.33
C ILE A 219 -10.25 12.16 0.09
N GLY A 220 -9.58 11.80 1.19
CA GLY A 220 -8.43 10.92 1.22
C GLY A 220 -8.80 9.43 1.38
N VAL A 221 -7.79 8.57 1.29
CA VAL A 221 -7.89 7.12 1.41
C VAL A 221 -8.22 6.74 2.85
N LEU A 222 -7.63 7.41 3.85
CA LEU A 222 -7.93 7.12 5.25
C LEU A 222 -9.40 7.44 5.59
N HIS A 223 -10.02 8.41 4.92
CA HIS A 223 -11.44 8.69 5.06
C HIS A 223 -12.29 7.50 4.59
N ARG A 224 -11.92 6.91 3.44
CA ARG A 224 -12.61 5.73 2.93
C ARG A 224 -12.48 4.53 3.86
N VAL A 225 -11.34 4.37 4.52
CA VAL A 225 -11.17 3.39 5.61
C VAL A 225 -12.08 3.74 6.79
N GLU A 226 -12.11 5.01 7.22
CA GLU A 226 -12.94 5.47 8.34
C GLU A 226 -14.44 5.22 8.09
N GLU A 227 -14.92 5.42 6.86
CA GLU A 227 -16.30 5.15 6.45
C GLU A 227 -16.69 3.67 6.60
N LEU A 228 -15.77 2.76 6.30
CA LEU A 228 -16.03 1.32 6.27
C LEU A 228 -15.61 0.60 7.56
N ALA A 229 -14.81 1.23 8.41
CA ALA A 229 -14.25 0.62 9.60
C ALA A 229 -15.32 0.27 10.65
N ASP A 230 -15.24 -0.95 11.17
CA ASP A 230 -16.04 -1.44 12.29
C ASP A 230 -15.24 -1.56 13.60
N ARG A 231 -13.93 -1.27 13.55
CA ARG A 231 -13.00 -1.31 14.67
C ARG A 231 -12.24 0.00 14.86
N PRO A 232 -11.80 0.28 16.10
CA PRO A 232 -10.99 1.45 16.38
C PRO A 232 -9.61 1.35 15.71
N GLU A 233 -9.01 2.51 15.50
CA GLU A 233 -7.61 2.63 15.10
C GLU A 233 -6.68 1.98 16.11
N GLY A 234 -5.65 1.27 15.63
CA GLY A 234 -4.71 0.52 16.47
C GLY A 234 -5.17 -0.86 16.91
N PHE A 235 -6.34 -1.33 16.46
CA PHE A 235 -6.75 -2.72 16.66
C PHE A 235 -5.82 -3.69 15.91
N VAL A 236 -5.44 -4.81 16.56
CA VAL A 236 -4.60 -5.86 15.96
C VAL A 236 -5.31 -7.21 16.08
N PRO A 237 -5.69 -7.87 14.97
CA PRO A 237 -6.25 -9.21 14.98
C PRO A 237 -5.27 -10.23 15.56
N LYS A 238 -5.79 -11.25 16.24
CA LYS A 238 -4.98 -12.25 16.97
C LYS A 238 -4.05 -13.05 16.04
N ASP A 239 -4.53 -13.35 14.84
CA ASP A 239 -3.90 -14.13 13.80
C ASP A 239 -3.24 -13.26 12.70
N ALA A 240 -3.14 -11.95 12.91
CA ALA A 240 -2.53 -11.05 11.94
C ALA A 240 -1.07 -11.42 11.65
N ILE A 241 -0.70 -11.39 10.36
CA ILE A 241 0.69 -11.35 9.92
C ILE A 241 1.25 -9.97 10.29
N PRO A 242 2.36 -9.88 11.06
CA PRO A 242 2.98 -8.60 11.41
C PRO A 242 3.46 -7.83 10.18
N PHE A 243 3.82 -6.56 10.39
CA PHE A 243 4.46 -5.76 9.34
C PHE A 243 5.56 -4.86 9.92
N LYS A 244 6.44 -4.41 9.03
CA LYS A 244 7.47 -3.39 9.32
C LYS A 244 7.32 -2.25 8.33
N THR A 245 7.22 -1.03 8.81
CA THR A 245 7.27 0.16 7.96
C THR A 245 8.71 0.55 7.69
N LEU A 246 9.12 0.57 6.42
CA LEU A 246 10.46 0.99 6.02
C LEU A 246 10.39 2.15 5.02
N LEU A 247 11.51 2.86 4.91
CA LEU A 247 11.77 3.82 3.87
C LEU A 247 12.96 3.33 3.04
N PRO A 248 12.97 3.56 1.71
CA PRO A 248 14.15 3.31 0.93
C PRO A 248 15.36 4.06 1.48
N LEU A 249 16.53 3.42 1.46
CA LEU A 249 17.76 3.98 2.03
C LEU A 249 18.12 5.33 1.40
N TYR A 250 17.89 5.48 0.10
CA TYR A 250 17.99 6.76 -0.61
C TYR A 250 17.17 7.88 0.02
N GLU A 251 15.92 7.59 0.41
CA GLU A 251 15.06 8.57 1.07
C GLU A 251 15.61 8.93 2.45
N ILE A 252 16.03 7.93 3.22
CA ILE A 252 16.59 8.15 4.56
C ILE A 252 17.81 9.07 4.49
N ILE A 253 18.77 8.77 3.62
CA ILE A 253 19.99 9.57 3.44
C ILE A 253 19.64 10.99 2.99
N SER A 254 18.78 11.11 1.99
CA SER A 254 18.35 12.39 1.42
C SER A 254 17.67 13.32 2.44
N PHE A 255 16.72 12.78 3.21
CA PHE A 255 16.05 13.53 4.26
C PHE A 255 16.94 13.76 5.47
N ALA A 256 17.83 12.83 5.82
CA ALA A 256 18.82 13.03 6.87
C ALA A 256 19.74 14.21 6.52
N TRP A 257 20.14 14.42 5.27
CA TRP A 257 20.91 15.62 4.90
C TRP A 257 20.09 16.88 4.72
N GLY A 258 18.78 16.78 4.60
CA GLY A 258 17.88 17.93 4.45
C GLY A 258 17.78 18.47 3.03
N SER A 259 18.30 17.76 2.01
CA SER A 259 18.09 18.15 0.61
C SER A 259 16.71 17.70 0.11
N GLY A 260 16.26 16.51 0.51
CA GLY A 260 15.08 15.87 -0.10
C GLY A 260 15.29 15.42 -1.55
N GLU A 261 16.51 15.57 -2.08
CA GLU A 261 16.90 15.21 -3.43
C GLU A 261 17.53 13.81 -3.47
N LEU A 262 16.77 12.82 -3.98
CA LEU A 262 17.21 11.42 -4.06
C LEU A 262 18.41 11.20 -4.99
N TYR A 263 18.55 12.03 -6.03
CA TYR A 263 19.54 11.85 -7.10
C TYR A 263 20.80 12.70 -6.93
N SER A 264 20.97 13.35 -5.79
CA SER A 264 22.18 14.13 -5.58
C SER A 264 23.40 13.20 -5.55
N LYS A 265 24.53 13.64 -6.11
CA LYS A 265 25.78 12.87 -6.12
C LYS A 265 26.15 12.34 -4.73
N LYS A 266 25.94 13.17 -3.70
CA LYS A 266 26.17 12.78 -2.31
C LYS A 266 25.32 11.55 -1.94
N VAL A 267 24.03 11.52 -2.28
CA VAL A 267 23.12 10.44 -1.84
C VAL A 267 23.52 9.14 -2.49
N LEU A 268 23.86 9.17 -3.77
CA LEU A 268 24.37 8.02 -4.51
C LEU A 268 25.66 7.48 -3.87
N GLU A 269 26.65 8.33 -3.64
CA GLU A 269 27.94 7.92 -3.05
C GLU A 269 27.78 7.31 -1.64
N GLU A 270 26.91 7.89 -0.82
CA GLU A 270 26.68 7.42 0.54
C GLU A 270 25.84 6.13 0.58
N HIS A 271 24.86 6.02 -0.31
CA HIS A 271 24.13 4.77 -0.53
C HIS A 271 25.10 3.66 -0.93
N ASP A 272 25.88 3.87 -1.99
CA ASP A 272 26.77 2.87 -2.55
C ASP A 272 27.82 2.43 -1.52
N LYS A 273 28.37 3.38 -0.76
CA LYS A 273 29.27 3.08 0.37
C LYS A 273 28.62 2.13 1.40
N LEU A 274 27.36 2.37 1.78
CA LEU A 274 26.65 1.48 2.72
C LEU A 274 26.40 0.10 2.12
N ILE A 275 26.04 0.02 0.83
CA ILE A 275 25.82 -1.24 0.13
C ILE A 275 27.14 -2.03 0.01
N GLU A 276 28.24 -1.38 -0.35
CA GLU A 276 29.56 -2.02 -0.46
C GLU A 276 30.03 -2.62 0.88
N ASN A 277 29.72 -1.97 2.01
CA ASN A 277 30.14 -2.43 3.33
C ASN A 277 29.20 -3.49 3.93
N PHE A 278 27.90 -3.47 3.58
CA PHE A 278 26.89 -4.30 4.24
C PHE A 278 26.10 -5.21 3.28
N GLY A 279 26.47 -5.25 2.01
CA GLY A 279 25.96 -6.17 0.98
C GLY A 279 24.70 -5.69 0.26
N ASN A 280 23.61 -5.40 0.97
CA ASN A 280 22.36 -4.96 0.34
C ASN A 280 21.53 -4.03 1.23
N GLU A 281 20.59 -3.32 0.59
CA GLU A 281 19.76 -2.29 1.22
C GLU A 281 18.91 -2.84 2.37
N LEU A 282 18.25 -3.99 2.17
CA LEU A 282 17.41 -4.59 3.21
C LEU A 282 18.24 -4.99 4.43
N ASN A 283 19.47 -5.45 4.25
CA ASN A 283 20.37 -5.77 5.37
C ASN A 283 20.72 -4.50 6.18
N VAL A 284 21.06 -3.40 5.51
CA VAL A 284 21.31 -2.10 6.13
C VAL A 284 20.10 -1.63 6.94
N LEU A 285 18.90 -1.71 6.34
CA LEU A 285 17.68 -1.23 6.95
C LEU A 285 17.21 -2.10 8.12
N LEU A 286 17.37 -3.43 8.05
CA LEU A 286 16.77 -4.36 9.00
C LEU A 286 17.71 -4.86 10.08
N ASN A 287 19.00 -5.07 9.77
CA ASN A 287 19.86 -5.95 10.59
C ASN A 287 21.12 -5.26 11.13
N VAL A 288 21.77 -4.38 10.35
CA VAL A 288 23.10 -3.84 10.73
C VAL A 288 23.02 -3.03 12.04
N PRO A 289 23.79 -3.37 13.10
CA PRO A 289 23.78 -2.63 14.36
C PRO A 289 24.21 -1.17 14.20
N LYS A 290 23.74 -0.29 15.10
CA LYS A 290 24.06 1.15 15.05
C LYS A 290 25.58 1.38 15.13
N GLU A 291 26.28 0.61 15.95
CA GLU A 291 27.71 0.70 16.18
C GLU A 291 28.51 0.41 14.90
N GLU A 292 28.03 -0.52 14.07
CA GLU A 292 28.65 -0.82 12.76
C GLU A 292 28.33 0.26 11.73
N LEU A 293 27.10 0.79 11.72
CA LEU A 293 26.74 1.93 10.85
C LEU A 293 27.65 3.14 11.11
N LEU A 294 27.91 3.46 12.37
CA LEU A 294 28.75 4.59 12.78
C LEU A 294 30.22 4.48 12.33
N LYS A 295 30.70 3.27 11.99
CA LYS A 295 32.04 3.09 11.42
C LYS A 295 32.12 3.50 9.95
N VAL A 296 30.99 3.52 9.24
CA VAL A 296 30.91 3.71 7.78
C VAL A 296 30.26 5.05 7.42
N THR A 297 29.23 5.46 8.17
CA THR A 297 28.46 6.69 7.94
C THR A 297 28.47 7.62 9.15
N ASN A 298 27.96 8.83 8.98
CA ASN A 298 27.83 9.80 10.05
C ASN A 298 26.65 9.47 10.99
N GLU A 299 26.68 10.03 12.20
CA GLU A 299 25.67 9.82 13.23
C GLU A 299 24.25 10.15 12.76
N LYS A 300 24.09 11.21 11.97
CA LYS A 300 22.78 11.65 11.48
C LYS A 300 22.09 10.61 10.61
N ILE A 301 22.84 9.95 9.71
CA ILE A 301 22.32 8.89 8.84
C ILE A 301 22.10 7.61 9.64
N ALA A 302 23.07 7.22 10.48
CA ALA A 302 22.93 6.04 11.34
C ALA A 302 21.66 6.15 12.22
N ASP A 303 21.45 7.30 12.86
CA ASP A 303 20.26 7.56 13.66
C ASP A 303 18.96 7.55 12.84
N ALA A 304 18.98 8.09 11.62
CA ALA A 304 17.83 8.06 10.74
C ALA A 304 17.46 6.63 10.34
N ILE A 305 18.44 5.77 10.03
CA ILE A 305 18.23 4.34 9.74
C ILE A 305 17.62 3.63 10.95
N ILE A 306 18.16 3.84 12.15
CA ILE A 306 17.64 3.23 13.38
C ILE A 306 16.23 3.73 13.70
N LYS A 307 15.96 5.04 13.55
CA LYS A 307 14.62 5.60 13.74
C LYS A 307 13.59 4.97 12.79
N VAL A 308 13.95 4.72 11.53
CA VAL A 308 13.09 4.01 10.57
C VAL A 308 12.87 2.56 11.03
N ARG A 309 13.94 1.83 11.34
CA ARG A 309 13.89 0.42 11.77
C ARG A 309 13.00 0.21 12.99
N GLU A 310 13.03 1.15 13.93
CA GLU A 310 12.24 1.10 15.16
C GLU A 310 10.81 1.66 15.01
N GLY A 311 10.42 2.11 13.81
CA GLY A 311 9.10 2.70 13.57
C GLY A 311 8.88 4.04 14.28
N LYS A 312 9.94 4.77 14.62
CA LYS A 312 9.89 6.04 15.37
C LYS A 312 9.86 7.29 14.48
N VAL A 313 9.88 7.13 13.16
CA VAL A 313 9.77 8.25 12.21
C VAL A 313 8.37 8.83 12.25
N LYS A 314 8.28 10.16 12.38
CA LYS A 314 7.03 10.90 12.21
C LYS A 314 6.83 11.24 10.74
N TYR A 315 5.58 11.35 10.32
CA TYR A 315 5.24 11.69 8.95
C TYR A 315 4.30 12.89 8.90
N GLN A 316 4.53 13.77 7.92
CA GLN A 316 3.49 14.68 7.47
C GLN A 316 2.67 13.94 6.41
N ALA A 317 1.39 13.72 6.67
CA ALA A 317 0.47 13.09 5.72
C ALA A 317 0.37 13.90 4.41
N GLY A 318 0.39 13.19 3.28
CA GLY A 318 0.00 13.74 2.00
C GLY A 318 -1.51 13.96 1.89
N TYR A 319 -1.89 14.93 1.07
CA TYR A 319 -3.28 15.36 0.87
C TYR A 319 -3.43 16.12 -0.44
N ASP A 320 -4.60 16.04 -1.06
CA ASP A 320 -4.99 16.81 -2.25
C ASP A 320 -3.90 16.91 -3.35
N GLY A 321 -3.29 15.76 -3.67
CA GLY A 321 -2.27 15.62 -4.72
C GLY A 321 -0.84 15.90 -4.26
N MET A 322 -0.63 16.33 -3.01
CA MET A 322 0.69 16.55 -2.41
C MET A 322 1.17 15.28 -1.71
N TYR A 323 2.38 14.82 -2.04
CA TYR A 323 3.02 13.73 -1.31
C TYR A 323 3.26 14.11 0.15
N GLY A 324 3.12 13.13 1.03
CA GLY A 324 3.62 13.24 2.39
C GLY A 324 5.15 13.19 2.43
N LYS A 325 5.71 13.42 3.62
CA LYS A 325 7.16 13.35 3.84
C LYS A 325 7.49 12.88 5.25
N PRO A 326 8.61 12.16 5.42
CA PRO A 326 9.12 11.81 6.72
C PRO A 326 9.71 13.06 7.38
N ILE A 327 9.64 13.08 8.71
CA ILE A 327 10.14 14.16 9.55
C ILE A 327 11.20 13.55 10.46
N PHE A 328 12.47 13.85 10.16
CA PHE A 328 13.62 13.42 10.96
C PHE A 328 14.09 14.49 11.95
N ASP A 329 13.74 15.76 11.71
CA ASP A 329 14.04 16.87 12.62
C ASP A 329 13.05 16.90 13.78
N GLU A 330 13.58 16.81 15.01
CA GLU A 330 12.79 16.81 16.24
C GLU A 330 12.17 18.18 16.54
N ASN A 331 12.71 19.26 15.97
CA ASN A 331 12.20 20.62 16.12
C ASN A 331 11.03 20.94 15.16
N PHE A 332 10.64 20.00 14.30
CA PHE A 332 9.53 20.23 13.39
C PHE A 332 8.19 20.25 14.15
N VAL A 333 7.60 21.44 14.24
CA VAL A 333 6.25 21.63 14.78
C VAL A 333 5.24 21.64 13.63
N GLN A 334 4.42 20.59 13.54
CA GLN A 334 3.27 20.61 12.63
C GLN A 334 2.26 21.65 13.15
N LYS A 335 1.95 22.68 12.33
CA LYS A 335 0.93 23.66 12.68
C LYS A 335 -0.42 22.95 12.85
N LYS A 336 -0.93 22.87 14.08
CA LYS A 336 -2.32 22.46 14.33
C LYS A 336 -3.24 23.54 13.78
N ILE A 337 -4.17 23.15 12.93
CA ILE A 337 -5.22 24.03 12.44
C ILE A 337 -6.31 24.02 13.50
N GLU A 338 -6.56 25.16 14.14
CA GLU A 338 -7.74 25.32 15.00
C GLU A 338 -8.98 25.30 14.12
N LEU A 339 -9.82 24.28 14.31
CA LEU A 339 -11.14 24.25 13.69
C LEU A 339 -12.03 25.26 14.41
N PRO A 340 -12.83 26.04 13.68
CA PRO A 340 -13.80 26.92 14.31
C PRO A 340 -14.76 26.09 15.16
N THR A 341 -14.82 26.38 16.46
CA THR A 341 -15.84 25.81 17.35
C THR A 341 -17.20 26.25 16.86
N GLN A 342 -18.12 25.30 16.71
CA GLN A 342 -19.50 25.58 16.33
C GLN A 342 -20.09 26.53 17.37
N LYS A 343 -20.41 27.77 16.97
CA LYS A 343 -21.02 28.76 17.85
C LYS A 343 -22.32 28.17 18.41
N SER A 344 -22.48 28.22 19.73
CA SER A 344 -23.72 27.77 20.35
C SER A 344 -24.88 28.65 19.87
N LEU A 345 -26.08 28.09 19.76
CA LEU A 345 -27.30 28.86 19.42
C LEU A 345 -27.56 30.06 20.38
N LYS A 346 -26.86 30.13 21.52
CA LYS A 346 -26.89 31.27 22.45
C LYS A 346 -25.95 32.42 22.07
N GLU A 347 -25.15 32.28 21.01
CA GLU A 347 -24.20 33.29 20.53
C GLU A 347 -24.69 34.03 19.27
N PHE A 348 -25.95 33.81 18.87
CA PHE A 348 -26.65 34.52 17.81
C PHE A 348 -27.69 35.48 18.38
#